data_AF-A0A4Q3GVQ2-F1
#
_entry.id   AF-A0A4Q3GVQ2-F1
#
_cell.length_a   1.000
_cell.length_b   1.000
_cell.length_c   1.000
_cell.angle_alpha   90.00
_cell.angle_beta   90.00
_cell.angle_gamma   90.00
#
_symmetry.space_group_name_H-M   'P 1'
#
loop_
_entity.id
_entity.type
_entity.pdbx_description
1 polymer ?
#
loop_
_entity_poly.entity_id
_entity_poly.type
_entity_poly.pdbx_seq_one_letter_code
_entity_poly.pdbx_strand_id
1 'polypeptide(L)' 'SDIAARAAELGIETRHIPVSGSPTPEAVREMVDALDELPKPMLGYCRSGNRSTIIYQQTQHLR' A
#
# COMPACT_ATOMS: atom_id res chain seq x y z
N SER A 1 2.47 9.36 -10.33
CA SER A 1 1.33 9.51 -11.26
C SER A 1 1.41 8.50 -12.40
N ASP A 2 2.59 8.22 -12.96
CA ASP A 2 2.71 7.34 -14.14
C ASP A 2 2.37 5.86 -13.85
N ILE A 3 2.76 5.33 -12.69
CA ILE A 3 2.48 3.92 -12.35
C ILE A 3 0.98 3.67 -12.20
N ALA A 4 0.25 4.56 -11.53
CA ALA A 4 -1.19 4.41 -11.34
C ALA A 4 -1.95 4.50 -12.68
N ALA A 5 -1.54 5.43 -13.56
CA ALA A 5 -2.12 5.54 -14.90
C ALA A 5 -1.88 4.27 -15.72
N ARG A 6 -0.64 3.76 -15.74
CA ARG A 6 -0.32 2.55 -16.49
C ARG A 6 -0.98 1.30 -15.90
N ALA A 7 -1.13 1.23 -14.58
CA ALA A 7 -1.86 0.16 -13.91
C ALA A 7 -3.34 0.18 -14.31
N ALA A 8 -3.98 1.35 -14.34
CA ALA A 8 -5.38 1.49 -14.76
C ALA A 8 -5.60 1.03 -16.21
N GLU A 9 -4.69 1.36 -17.14
CA GLU A 9 -4.74 0.88 -18.54
C GLU A 9 -4.67 -0.66 -18.65
N LEU A 10 -4.07 -1.32 -17.66
CA LEU A 10 -3.96 -2.77 -17.57
C LEU A 10 -5.06 -3.40 -16.71
N GLY A 11 -6.03 -2.60 -16.23
CA GLY A 11 -7.11 -3.06 -15.35
C GLY A 11 -6.65 -3.41 -13.93
N ILE A 12 -5.51 -2.88 -13.49
CA ILE A 12 -4.95 -3.10 -12.15
C ILE A 12 -5.40 -1.95 -11.24
N GLU A 13 -6.16 -2.29 -10.21
CA GLU A 13 -6.53 -1.34 -9.16
C GLU A 13 -5.31 -0.95 -8.32
N THR A 14 -5.20 0.33 -7.99
CA THR A 14 -4.08 0.85 -7.19
C THR A 14 -4.57 1.75 -6.09
N ARG A 15 -3.91 1.68 -4.92
CA ARG A 15 -4.09 2.62 -3.82
C ARG A 15 -2.76 3.26 -3.47
N HIS A 16 -2.76 4.58 -3.34
CA HIS A 16 -1.58 5.35 -2.98
C HIS A 16 -1.67 5.75 -1.51
N ILE A 17 -0.75 5.22 -0.68
CA ILE A 17 -0.64 5.56 0.74
C ILE A 17 0.53 6.53 0.89
N PRO A 18 0.29 7.83 1.17
CA PRO A 18 1.35 8.81 1.30
C PRO A 18 2.15 8.60 2.59
N VAL A 19 3.47 8.42 2.46
CA VAL A 19 4.38 8.22 3.61
C VAL A 19 5.61 9.11 3.47
N SER A 20 5.70 10.14 4.30
CA SER A 20 6.84 11.04 4.43
C SER A 20 7.66 10.69 5.66
N GLY A 21 8.86 10.14 5.45
CA GLY A 21 9.74 9.70 6.54
C GLY A 21 9.33 8.35 7.12
N SER A 22 9.19 8.30 8.45
CA SER A 22 8.83 7.09 9.19
C SER A 22 7.35 6.71 8.99
N PRO A 23 7.01 5.40 9.01
CA PRO A 23 5.63 4.94 9.04
C PRO A 23 4.80 5.61 10.15
N THR A 24 3.62 6.09 9.80
CA THR A 24 2.66 6.69 10.75
C THR A 24 1.49 5.75 11.01
N PRO A 25 0.80 5.87 12.16
CA PRO A 25 -0.41 5.10 12.44
C PRO A 25 -1.49 5.24 11.35
N GLU A 26 -1.58 6.41 10.73
CA GLU A 26 -2.50 6.70 9.62
C GLU A 26 -2.16 5.84 8.40
N ALA A 27 -0.88 5.75 8.03
CA ALA A 27 -0.45 4.93 6.91
C ALA A 27 -0.69 3.43 7.14
N VAL A 28 -0.63 2.98 8.40
CA VAL A 28 -0.97 1.59 8.78
C VAL A 28 -2.47 1.35 8.61
N ARG A 29 -3.34 2.27 9.05
CA ARG A 29 -4.79 2.15 8.85
C ARG A 29 -5.17 2.12 7.38
N GLU A 30 -4.62 3.04 6.57
CA GLU A 30 -4.84 3.05 5.12
C GLU A 30 -4.36 1.75 4.44
N MET A 31 -3.29 1.12 4.96
CA MET A 31 -2.84 -0.18 4.48
C MET A 31 -3.81 -1.30 4.88
N VAL A 32 -4.39 -1.26 6.09
CA VAL A 32 -5.44 -2.22 6.50
C VAL A 32 -6.64 -2.12 5.55
N ASP A 33 -7.13 -0.91 5.30
CA ASP A 33 -8.24 -0.68 4.38
C ASP A 33 -7.91 -1.20 2.97
N ALA A 34 -6.69 -0.92 2.48
CA ALA A 34 -6.24 -1.44 1.19
C ALA A 34 -6.22 -2.98 1.14
N LEU A 35 -5.77 -3.65 2.20
CA LEU A 35 -5.69 -5.13 2.29
C LEU A 35 -7.08 -5.80 2.32
N ASP A 36 -8.10 -5.08 2.77
CA ASP A 36 -9.47 -5.56 2.87
C ASP A 36 -10.28 -5.25 1.60
N GLU A 37 -10.04 -4.11 0.96
CA GLU A 37 -10.84 -3.64 -0.17
C GLU A 37 -10.30 -4.06 -1.55
N LEU A 38 -8.98 -4.10 -1.75
CA LEU A 38 -8.41 -4.34 -3.07
C LEU A 38 -8.39 -5.84 -3.44
N PRO A 39 -8.50 -6.17 -4.74
CA PRO A 39 -8.48 -7.55 -5.21
C PRO A 39 -7.14 -8.25 -4.92
N LYS A 40 -7.22 -9.55 -4.59
CA LYS A 40 -6.06 -10.41 -4.29
C LYS A 40 -5.78 -11.35 -5.48
N PRO A 41 -4.50 -11.65 -5.81
CA PRO A 41 -3.27 -11.20 -5.14
C PRO A 41 -2.91 -9.74 -5.47
N MET A 42 -2.21 -9.07 -4.56
CA MET A 42 -1.79 -7.67 -4.70
C MET A 42 -0.31 -7.46 -4.39
N LEU A 43 0.26 -6.36 -4.89
CA LEU A 43 1.66 -5.96 -4.70
C LEU A 43 1.75 -4.63 -3.93
N GLY A 44 2.35 -4.67 -2.75
CA GLY A 44 2.77 -3.46 -2.03
C GLY A 44 4.22 -3.11 -2.36
N TYR A 45 4.48 -1.85 -2.74
CA TYR A 45 5.84 -1.38 -3.04
C TYR A 45 6.09 0.05 -2.56
N CYS A 46 7.37 0.39 -2.41
CA CYS A 46 7.85 1.75 -2.26
C CYS A 46 9.20 1.88 -2.97
N ARG A 47 9.88 3.05 -2.87
CA ARG A 47 11.18 3.27 -3.55
C ARG A 47 12.24 2.19 -3.28
N SER A 48 12.34 1.67 -2.05
CA SER A 48 13.36 0.68 -1.65
C SER A 48 12.77 -0.60 -1.04
N GLY A 49 11.44 -0.77 -1.06
CA GLY A 49 10.72 -1.85 -0.37
C GLY A 49 10.58 -1.70 1.15
N ASN A 50 11.49 -1.00 1.84
CA ASN A 50 11.51 -0.96 3.31
C ASN A 50 10.21 -0.40 3.94
N ARG A 51 9.67 0.72 3.42
CA ARG A 51 8.47 1.35 4.00
C ARG A 51 7.22 0.49 3.85
N SER A 52 7.01 -0.07 2.66
CA SER A 52 5.88 -0.96 2.39
C SER A 52 5.94 -2.22 3.27
N THR A 53 7.14 -2.78 3.47
CA THR A 53 7.32 -3.94 4.36
C THR A 53 7.02 -3.60 5.82
N ILE A 54 7.57 -2.51 6.35
CA ILE A 54 7.35 -2.13 7.75
C ILE A 54 5.86 -1.86 8.02
N ILE A 55 5.20 -1.09 7.14
CA ILE A 55 3.77 -0.79 7.29
C ILE A 55 2.94 -2.07 7.22
N TYR A 56 3.21 -2.96 6.25
CA TYR A 56 2.53 -4.25 6.14
C TYR A 56 2.72 -5.14 7.39
N GLN A 57 3.93 -5.16 7.96
CA GLN A 57 4.17 -5.89 9.20
C GLN A 57 3.35 -5.33 10.37
N GLN A 58 3.20 -4.00 10.44
CA GLN A 58 2.39 -3.35 11.47
C GLN A 58 0.88 -3.69 11.33
N THR A 59 0.36 -3.90 10.12
CA THR A 59 -1.05 -4.28 9.94
C THR A 59 -1.37 -5.68 10.48
N GLN A 60 -0.39 -6.58 10.59
CA GLN A 60 -0.58 -7.93 11.12
C GLN A 60 -0.95 -7.95 12.61
N HIS A 61 -0.77 -6.82 13.33
CA HIS A 61 -1.21 -6.68 14.71
C HIS A 61 -2.64 -6.16 14.85
N LEU A 62 -3.24 -5.68 13.75
CA LEU A 62 -4.57 -5.09 13.71
C LEU A 62 -5.63 -5.99 13.04
N ARG A 63 -5.19 -7.05 12.36
CA ARG A 63 -6.00 -8.05 11.65
C ARG A 63 -5.73 -9.42 12.26
#